data_AF-A0A964AND7-F1
#
_entry.id   AF-A0A964AND7-F1
#
_cell.length_a   1.000
_cell.length_b   1.000
_cell.length_c   1.000
_cell.angle_alpha   90.00
_cell.angle_beta   90.00
_cell.angle_gamma   90.00
#
_symmetry.space_group_name_H-M   'P 1'
#
loop_
_entity.id
_entity.type
_entity.pdbx_description
1 polymer ?
#
loop_
_entity_poly.entity_id
_entity_poly.type
_entity_poly.pdbx_seq_one_letter_code
_entity_poly.pdbx_strand_id
1 'polypeptide(L)'
;MSWTLIAKNYRGLREVAWSPQPGLNLLMGGNGAGKTTLLFVPAILRTALDRRRGLPAAIEAYGGHYDLKHLDAEPDQPIVLGVEHGGVRWALEPTPNGSERPAEQVWVSGRCVGRRAPGATTAEVSFAEGVPWTPLPLPMDSVLQQVRNMAVGSFRTNDPTSLTNAPVGPLSELTDALADFLLYYDPAVVRLRQQGSPATGDTALDPDGDRAFSVLRNWRDRAKDRDRYDFVLDGLRACFDWFEDLEYEASSTVVNARLIERGYRGRSFGVRYAPNGWFRALYNLAAVASAPEGGLVAVDEPENSLHPAALRRLLDHVKDYAEELGLTVLFASQSETALDWVDPQHDRIWLMEGGRTPRPLSAVHDARWLNHFRLGELYRMEQLQGPAGGPSARGGTRRPYLEKEHGDRAMRALSVPEATRPGPHAGYLRALVDDVADMLGVPSPASPGVLAPLTARPERLLRNL
;
A
#
# COMPACT_ATOMS: atom_id res chain seq x y z
N MET A 1 -5.45 15.17 11.03
CA MET A 1 -4.01 15.47 11.13
C MET A 1 -3.25 14.52 10.22
N SER A 2 -2.12 14.92 9.64
CA SER A 2 -1.38 14.09 8.68
C SER A 2 -0.43 13.12 9.37
N TRP A 3 -0.35 11.90 8.84
CA TRP A 3 0.71 10.95 9.16
C TRP A 3 1.91 11.19 8.24
N THR A 4 3.12 10.93 8.73
CA THR A 4 4.30 10.74 7.89
C THR A 4 5.02 9.47 8.31
N LEU A 5 5.11 8.48 7.42
CA LEU A 5 5.85 7.25 7.62
C LEU A 5 7.31 7.44 7.18
N ILE A 6 8.24 7.08 8.04
CA ILE A 6 9.68 7.29 7.83
C ILE A 6 10.39 5.94 7.85
N ALA A 7 11.14 5.64 6.80
CA ALA A 7 12.01 4.47 6.78
C ALA A 7 13.31 4.76 6.01
N LYS A 8 14.43 4.26 6.49
CA LYS A 8 15.73 4.37 5.80
C LYS A 8 16.50 3.06 5.94
N ASN A 9 17.08 2.61 4.84
CA ASN A 9 17.93 1.43 4.76
C ASN A 9 17.31 0.18 5.42
N TYR A 10 16.00 0.00 5.29
CA TYR A 10 15.26 -1.10 5.91
C TYR A 10 14.72 -2.05 4.84
N ARG A 11 15.31 -3.25 4.74
CA ARG A 11 14.93 -4.30 3.76
C ARG A 11 14.76 -3.73 2.35
N GLY A 12 13.55 -3.77 1.79
CA GLY A 12 13.24 -3.23 0.46
C GLY A 12 13.14 -1.70 0.39
N LEU A 13 13.30 -0.97 1.50
CA LEU A 13 13.19 0.48 1.61
C LEU A 13 14.57 1.14 1.71
N ARG A 14 14.89 2.02 0.76
CA ARG A 14 16.12 2.84 0.76
C ARG A 14 15.93 4.09 1.60
N GLU A 15 14.92 4.89 1.25
CA GLU A 15 14.65 6.17 1.88
C GLU A 15 13.20 6.59 1.59
N VAL A 16 12.39 6.62 2.64
CA VAL A 16 10.96 6.92 2.60
C VAL A 16 10.64 7.98 3.65
N ALA A 17 9.92 9.01 3.22
CA ALA A 17 9.22 9.98 4.07
C ALA A 17 7.85 10.26 3.42
N TRP A 18 6.88 9.40 3.69
CA TRP A 18 5.60 9.39 2.98
C TRP A 18 4.46 9.88 3.85
N SER A 19 3.69 10.85 3.35
CA SER A 19 2.50 11.36 4.05
C SER A 19 1.22 11.03 3.28
N PRO A 20 0.52 9.93 3.63
CA PRO A 20 -0.76 9.61 3.01
C PRO A 20 -1.83 10.65 3.37
N GLN A 21 -2.82 10.83 2.50
CA GLN A 21 -3.94 11.74 2.73
C GLN A 21 -5.07 11.06 3.51
N PRO A 22 -5.91 11.79 4.25
CA PRO A 22 -7.19 11.25 4.70
C PRO A 22 -8.01 10.70 3.52
N GLY A 23 -8.76 9.62 3.78
CA GLY A 23 -9.48 8.82 2.79
C GLY A 23 -8.69 7.62 2.28
N LEU A 24 -9.13 7.07 1.15
CA LEU A 24 -8.50 5.92 0.50
C LEU A 24 -7.26 6.33 -0.33
N ASN A 25 -6.13 5.70 -0.03
CA ASN A 25 -4.85 5.84 -0.73
C ASN A 25 -4.47 4.51 -1.38
N LEU A 26 -4.23 4.52 -2.69
CA LEU A 26 -3.73 3.39 -3.46
C LEU A 26 -2.23 3.49 -3.62
N LEU A 27 -1.49 2.63 -2.92
CA LEU A 27 -0.05 2.48 -3.06
C LEU A 27 0.24 1.47 -4.17
N MET A 28 0.68 1.97 -5.32
CA MET A 28 0.93 1.23 -6.55
C MET A 28 2.44 1.12 -6.82
N GLY A 29 2.87 0.05 -7.47
CA GLY A 29 4.28 -0.15 -7.82
C GLY A 29 4.60 -1.61 -8.13
N GLY A 30 5.67 -1.86 -8.88
CA GLY A 30 6.05 -3.20 -9.32
C GLY A 30 6.35 -4.18 -8.19
N ASN A 31 6.56 -5.45 -8.55
CA ASN A 31 7.06 -6.46 -7.62
C ASN A 31 8.41 -6.02 -7.03
N GLY A 32 8.55 -6.16 -5.71
CA GLY A 32 9.77 -5.74 -5.01
C GLY A 32 9.95 -4.22 -4.85
N ALA A 33 8.98 -3.39 -5.24
CA ALA A 33 9.08 -1.93 -5.07
C ALA A 33 9.14 -1.47 -3.59
N GLY A 34 8.74 -2.34 -2.65
CA GLY A 34 8.77 -2.09 -1.20
C GLY A 34 7.41 -1.81 -0.57
N LYS A 35 6.28 -2.00 -1.30
CA LYS A 35 4.91 -1.68 -0.83
C LYS A 35 4.56 -2.36 0.50
N THR A 36 4.62 -3.70 0.53
CA THR A 36 4.37 -4.51 1.73
C THR A 36 5.32 -4.12 2.87
N THR A 37 6.62 -3.94 2.57
CA THR A 37 7.62 -3.53 3.55
C THR A 37 7.30 -2.15 4.15
N LEU A 38 6.75 -1.22 3.36
CA LEU A 38 6.32 0.09 3.83
C LEU A 38 5.11 -0.02 4.76
N LEU A 39 4.13 -0.86 4.44
CA LEU A 39 2.97 -1.09 5.31
C LEU A 39 3.36 -1.72 6.66
N PHE A 40 4.46 -2.48 6.71
CA PHE A 40 4.97 -3.07 7.95
C PHE A 40 5.57 -2.05 8.92
N VAL A 41 6.06 -0.90 8.44
CA VAL A 41 6.71 0.12 9.28
C VAL A 41 5.83 0.58 10.45
N PRO A 42 4.61 1.11 10.25
CA PRO A 42 3.73 1.48 11.36
C PRO A 42 3.32 0.27 12.23
N ALA A 43 3.24 -0.94 11.66
CA ALA A 43 2.92 -2.15 12.40
C ALA A 43 4.03 -2.56 13.38
N ILE A 44 5.29 -2.44 12.94
CA ILE A 44 6.49 -2.65 13.75
C ILE A 44 6.55 -1.61 14.85
N LEU A 45 6.34 -0.34 14.52
CA LEU A 45 6.37 0.77 15.47
C LEU A 45 5.28 0.62 16.56
N ARG A 46 4.05 0.28 16.17
CA ARG A 46 2.97 -0.05 17.11
C ARG A 46 3.37 -1.19 18.06
N THR A 47 3.90 -2.28 17.51
CA THR A 47 4.30 -3.45 18.30
C THR A 47 5.50 -3.15 19.21
N ALA A 48 6.42 -2.30 18.75
CA ALA A 48 7.59 -1.88 19.53
C ALA A 48 7.21 -1.00 20.73
N LEU A 49 6.07 -0.30 20.70
CA LEU A 49 5.52 0.44 21.85
C LEU A 49 4.83 -0.47 22.88
N ASP A 50 4.48 -1.71 22.53
CA ASP A 50 3.90 -2.65 23.48
C ASP A 50 4.95 -3.02 24.54
N ARG A 51 4.63 -2.65 25.79
CA ARG A 51 5.47 -2.87 26.98
C ARG A 51 5.85 -4.33 27.22
N ARG A 52 5.11 -5.29 26.67
CA ARG A 52 5.36 -6.73 26.84
C ARG A 52 6.20 -7.33 25.73
N ARG A 53 6.27 -6.68 24.57
CA ARG A 53 6.85 -7.24 23.33
C ARG A 53 8.14 -6.52 22.93
N GLY A 54 8.13 -5.19 22.91
CA GLY A 54 9.25 -4.37 22.47
C GLY A 54 9.62 -4.59 20.98
N LEU A 55 10.72 -3.97 20.54
CA LEU A 55 11.17 -4.02 19.15
C LEU A 55 11.56 -5.43 18.66
N PRO A 56 12.27 -6.28 19.43
CA PRO A 56 12.67 -7.60 18.93
C PRO A 56 11.47 -8.46 18.51
N ALA A 57 10.42 -8.51 19.34
CA ALA A 57 9.19 -9.23 19.00
C ALA A 57 8.45 -8.61 17.81
N ALA A 58 8.54 -7.29 17.63
CA ALA A 58 8.00 -6.62 16.45
C ALA A 58 8.74 -7.03 15.17
N ILE A 59 10.07 -7.03 15.20
CA ILE A 59 10.89 -7.46 14.05
C ILE A 59 10.60 -8.93 13.69
N GLU A 60 10.51 -9.80 14.69
CA GLU A 60 10.19 -11.21 14.50
C GLU A 60 8.83 -11.40 13.82
N ALA A 61 7.79 -10.70 14.32
CA ALA A 61 6.44 -10.79 13.78
C ALA A 61 6.33 -10.35 12.31
N TYR A 62 7.18 -9.44 11.86
CA TYR A 62 7.11 -8.86 10.51
C TYR A 62 8.28 -9.27 9.62
N GLY A 63 8.85 -10.48 9.78
CA GLY A 63 9.79 -11.07 8.82
C GLY A 63 11.16 -11.47 9.39
N GLY A 64 11.32 -11.49 10.71
CA GLY A 64 12.53 -11.99 11.36
C GLY A 64 13.71 -11.01 11.42
N HIS A 65 14.73 -11.37 12.19
CA HIS A 65 15.92 -10.53 12.45
C HIS A 65 17.01 -10.57 11.37
N TYR A 66 16.88 -11.44 10.37
CA TYR A 66 17.85 -11.52 9.27
C TYR A 66 17.60 -10.43 8.22
N ASP A 67 18.69 -9.96 7.60
CA ASP A 67 18.69 -9.06 6.44
C ASP A 67 17.83 -7.79 6.64
N LEU A 68 17.82 -7.24 7.86
CA LEU A 68 17.08 -6.01 8.16
C LEU A 68 17.58 -4.80 7.38
N LYS A 69 18.89 -4.73 7.13
CA LYS A 69 19.51 -3.64 6.39
C LYS A 69 19.23 -3.81 4.89
N HIS A 70 18.89 -2.72 4.22
CA HIS A 70 18.74 -2.71 2.76
C HIS A 70 20.05 -3.15 2.09
N LEU A 71 19.96 -3.98 1.04
CA LEU A 71 21.12 -4.61 0.39
C LEU A 71 22.18 -3.59 -0.08
N ASP A 72 21.72 -2.48 -0.66
CA ASP A 72 22.61 -1.41 -1.18
C ASP A 72 23.04 -0.39 -0.10
N ALA A 73 22.70 -0.59 1.18
CA ALA A 73 23.10 0.35 2.22
C ALA A 73 24.51 0.05 2.73
N GLU A 74 25.32 1.10 2.89
CA GLU A 74 26.68 0.95 3.40
C GLU A 74 26.68 0.38 4.84
N PRO A 75 27.73 -0.35 5.26
CA PRO A 75 27.79 -1.00 6.56
C PRO A 75 27.62 -0.05 7.77
N ASP A 76 28.07 1.18 7.64
CA ASP A 76 28.03 2.23 8.68
C ASP A 76 26.70 3.01 8.72
N GLN A 77 25.93 3.00 7.63
CA GLN A 77 24.66 3.71 7.60
C GLN A 77 23.61 3.06 8.52
N PRO A 78 22.87 3.84 9.31
CA PRO A 78 21.85 3.28 10.21
C PRO A 78 20.62 2.80 9.42
N ILE A 79 19.92 1.83 10.02
CA ILE A 79 18.52 1.54 9.69
C ILE A 79 17.68 2.53 10.48
N VAL A 80 16.67 3.15 9.87
CA VAL A 80 15.74 4.05 10.57
C VAL A 80 14.32 3.59 10.30
N LEU A 81 13.52 3.44 11.35
CA LEU A 81 12.07 3.24 11.30
C LEU A 81 11.41 4.31 12.14
N GLY A 82 10.47 5.06 11.61
CA GLY A 82 9.85 6.15 12.36
C GLY A 82 8.52 6.62 11.79
N VAL A 83 7.92 7.52 12.54
CA VAL A 83 6.64 8.12 12.21
C VAL A 83 6.58 9.54 12.73
N GLU A 84 5.81 10.39 12.06
CA GLU A 84 5.44 11.71 12.53
C GLU A 84 3.91 11.88 12.48
N HIS A 85 3.35 12.41 13.57
CA HIS A 85 1.93 12.70 13.72
C HIS A 85 1.75 13.79 14.79
N GLY A 86 0.83 14.74 14.57
CA GLY A 86 0.53 15.78 15.56
C GLY A 86 1.73 16.66 15.96
N GLY A 87 2.73 16.81 15.08
CA GLY A 87 3.96 17.54 15.39
C GLY A 87 4.95 16.80 16.29
N VAL A 88 4.70 15.51 16.58
CA VAL A 88 5.65 14.60 17.23
C VAL A 88 6.25 13.69 16.18
N ARG A 89 7.58 13.61 16.16
CA ARG A 89 8.32 12.60 15.39
C ARG A 89 8.93 11.60 16.36
N TRP A 90 8.81 10.32 16.05
CA TRP A 90 9.45 9.23 16.78
C TRP A 90 10.23 8.36 15.80
N ALA A 91 11.46 8.01 16.14
CA ALA A 91 12.30 7.14 15.32
C ALA A 91 13.06 6.14 16.18
N LEU A 92 13.16 4.93 15.65
CA LEU A 92 14.01 3.84 16.13
C LEU A 92 15.10 3.57 15.10
N GLU A 93 16.29 3.25 15.61
CA GLU A 93 17.42 2.79 14.82
C GLU A 93 17.81 1.37 15.26
N PRO A 94 17.16 0.34 14.67
CA PRO A 94 17.54 -1.05 14.90
C PRO A 94 18.96 -1.31 14.42
N THR A 95 19.70 -2.16 15.13
CA THR A 95 20.95 -2.69 14.58
C THR A 95 20.65 -3.80 13.57
N PRO A 96 21.54 -4.08 12.61
CA PRO A 96 21.33 -5.13 11.61
C PRO A 96 21.05 -6.53 12.21
N ASN A 97 21.51 -6.78 13.43
CA ASN A 97 21.32 -8.04 14.15
C ASN A 97 20.16 -8.00 15.17
N GLY A 98 19.30 -6.97 15.14
CA GLY A 98 18.13 -6.90 16.01
C GLY A 98 18.42 -6.64 17.49
N SER A 99 19.26 -5.64 17.80
CA SER A 99 19.55 -5.18 19.18
C SER A 99 18.30 -5.14 20.07
N GLU A 100 18.41 -5.68 21.28
CA GLU A 100 17.37 -5.58 22.32
C GLU A 100 16.99 -4.13 22.62
N ARG A 101 17.92 -3.18 22.42
CA ARG A 101 17.72 -1.74 22.67
C ARG A 101 18.22 -0.91 21.49
N PRO A 102 17.32 -0.57 20.54
CA PRO A 102 17.69 0.28 19.42
C PRO A 102 18.07 1.69 19.90
N ALA A 103 18.82 2.43 19.09
CA ALA A 103 18.81 3.88 19.28
C ALA A 103 17.37 4.37 19.12
N GLU A 104 16.99 5.37 19.91
CA GLU A 104 15.63 5.89 19.90
C GLU A 104 15.67 7.38 20.11
N GLN A 105 14.87 8.11 19.35
CA GLN A 105 14.82 9.56 19.38
C GLN A 105 13.36 10.03 19.25
N VAL A 106 13.01 11.05 20.03
CA VAL A 106 11.69 11.65 20.09
C VAL A 106 11.84 13.15 19.90
N TRP A 107 11.14 13.71 18.92
CA TRP A 107 11.08 15.14 18.66
C TRP A 107 9.66 15.64 18.82
N VAL A 108 9.53 16.85 19.33
CA VAL A 108 8.27 17.58 19.37
C VAL A 108 8.49 18.96 18.81
N SER A 109 7.67 19.35 17.83
CA SER A 109 7.75 20.63 17.13
C SER A 109 9.17 20.93 16.61
N GLY A 110 9.82 19.90 16.04
CA GLY A 110 11.17 19.99 15.46
C GLY A 110 12.33 19.87 16.47
N ARG A 111 12.06 19.83 17.77
CA ARG A 111 13.08 19.75 18.82
C ARG A 111 13.19 18.34 19.39
N CYS A 112 14.40 17.80 19.51
CA CYS A 112 14.63 16.54 20.21
C CYS A 112 14.41 16.72 21.72
N VAL A 113 13.48 15.95 22.29
CA VAL A 113 13.11 16.01 23.71
C VAL A 113 13.50 14.75 24.49
N GLY A 114 13.81 13.66 23.79
CA GLY A 114 14.24 12.40 24.38
C GLY A 114 15.12 11.62 23.42
N ARG A 115 16.19 11.01 23.93
CA ARG A 115 17.07 10.15 23.13
C ARG A 115 17.69 9.01 23.94
N ARG A 116 18.05 7.94 23.24
CA ARG A 116 18.83 6.81 23.75
C ARG A 116 19.84 6.37 22.70
N ALA A 117 21.08 6.12 23.11
CA ALA A 117 22.11 5.49 22.28
C ALA A 117 21.90 3.96 22.19
N PRO A 118 22.33 3.29 21.11
CA PRO A 118 22.17 1.84 20.97
C PRO A 118 22.73 1.08 22.18
N GLY A 119 21.97 0.13 22.72
CA GLY A 119 22.39 -0.69 23.87
C GLY A 119 22.38 0.02 25.22
N ALA A 120 22.15 1.34 25.29
CA ALA A 120 22.15 2.07 26.54
C ALA A 120 20.96 1.66 27.44
N THR A 121 21.20 1.66 28.76
CA THR A 121 20.19 1.39 29.79
C THR A 121 19.53 2.64 30.34
N THR A 122 20.01 3.80 29.89
CA THR A 122 19.53 5.11 30.26
C THR A 122 19.08 5.88 29.02
N ALA A 123 18.02 6.67 29.18
CA ALA A 123 17.64 7.70 28.24
C ALA A 123 18.11 9.05 28.74
N GLU A 124 18.23 10.01 27.83
CA GLU A 124 18.40 11.41 28.16
C GLU A 124 17.15 12.17 27.71
N VAL A 125 16.63 13.06 28.55
CA VAL A 125 15.48 13.92 28.21
C VAL A 125 15.76 15.40 28.48
N SER A 126 15.16 16.28 27.66
CA SER A 126 15.22 17.74 27.84
C SER A 126 14.04 18.43 27.14
N PHE A 127 13.20 19.13 27.91
CA PHE A 127 11.93 19.69 27.42
C PHE A 127 11.97 21.21 27.14
N ALA A 128 13.02 21.92 27.55
CA ALA A 128 13.13 23.38 27.35
C ALA A 128 14.56 23.83 27.03
N GLU A 129 14.71 24.92 26.27
CA GLU A 129 16.00 25.31 25.69
C GLU A 129 16.92 25.81 26.79
N GLY A 130 18.20 25.47 26.73
CA GLY A 130 19.14 25.75 27.80
C GLY A 130 18.96 24.89 29.07
N VAL A 131 17.98 23.98 29.12
CA VAL A 131 17.85 23.01 30.22
C VAL A 131 18.77 21.81 29.95
N PRO A 132 19.68 21.47 30.89
CA PRO A 132 20.56 20.32 30.76
C PRO A 132 19.79 19.02 30.53
N TRP A 133 20.39 18.12 29.76
CA TRP A 133 19.86 16.77 29.57
C TRP A 133 19.89 16.02 30.89
N THR A 134 18.73 15.48 31.28
CA THR A 134 18.61 14.67 32.49
C THR A 134 18.71 13.19 32.11
N PRO A 135 19.74 12.46 32.60
CA PRO A 135 19.81 11.03 32.41
C PRO A 135 18.75 10.35 33.28
N LEU A 136 18.03 9.41 32.70
CA LEU A 136 16.99 8.66 33.39
C LEU A 136 17.21 7.16 33.16
N PRO A 137 17.08 6.33 34.20
CA PRO A 137 16.95 4.90 33.97
C PRO A 137 15.71 4.66 33.11
N LEU A 138 15.79 3.66 32.22
CA LEU A 138 14.68 3.23 31.39
C LEU A 138 14.02 2.00 32.01
N PRO A 139 13.07 2.16 32.97
CA PRO A 139 12.24 1.06 33.42
C PRO A 139 11.28 0.59 32.31
N MET A 140 11.08 1.44 31.29
CA MET A 140 10.36 1.15 30.06
C MET A 140 11.34 0.97 28.91
N ASP A 141 11.11 0.02 28.01
CA ASP A 141 11.97 -0.20 26.85
C ASP A 141 11.87 0.92 25.79
N SER A 142 10.94 1.87 25.91
CA SER A 142 10.76 2.99 24.98
C SER A 142 10.95 4.37 25.63
N VAL A 143 11.80 5.19 25.01
CA VAL A 143 11.98 6.63 25.31
C VAL A 143 10.68 7.40 25.06
N LEU A 144 9.94 7.13 23.98
CA LEU A 144 8.65 7.79 23.72
C LEU A 144 7.68 7.59 24.90
N GLN A 145 7.57 6.35 25.37
CA GLN A 145 6.72 6.02 26.50
C GLN A 145 7.15 6.72 27.79
N GLN A 146 8.46 6.85 28.03
CA GLN A 146 9.00 7.55 29.19
C GLN A 146 8.74 9.06 29.11
N VAL A 147 9.04 9.69 27.97
CA VAL A 147 8.79 11.12 27.71
C VAL A 147 7.30 11.43 27.91
N ARG A 148 6.40 10.60 27.37
CA ARG A 148 4.94 10.72 27.58
C ARG A 148 4.57 10.63 29.06
N ASN A 149 5.05 9.62 29.78
CA ASN A 149 4.72 9.42 31.19
C ASN A 149 5.21 10.59 32.07
N MET A 150 6.40 11.12 31.78
CA MET A 150 6.93 12.30 32.49
C MET A 150 6.13 13.56 32.20
N ALA A 151 5.72 13.76 30.94
CA ALA A 151 4.86 14.87 30.56
C ALA A 151 3.53 14.82 31.34
N VAL A 152 2.89 13.65 31.39
CA VAL A 152 1.64 13.43 32.15
C VAL A 152 1.85 13.59 33.66
N GLY A 153 2.98 13.12 34.19
CA GLY A 153 3.32 13.21 35.62
C GLY A 153 3.59 14.64 36.08
N SER A 154 4.36 15.41 35.30
CA SER A 154 4.68 16.83 35.59
C SER A 154 3.42 17.70 35.60
N PHE A 155 2.45 17.40 34.73
CA PHE A 155 1.14 18.06 34.72
C PHE A 155 0.39 17.90 36.05
N ARG A 156 0.63 16.82 36.80
CA ARG A 156 -0.10 16.52 38.05
C ARG A 156 0.52 17.15 39.30
N THR A 157 1.80 17.52 39.30
CA THR A 157 2.52 17.91 40.53
C THR A 157 2.71 19.42 40.72
N ASN A 158 2.39 20.27 39.72
CA ASN A 158 2.49 21.74 39.79
C ASN A 158 3.85 22.26 40.32
N ASP A 159 4.91 21.46 40.14
CA ASP A 159 6.26 21.76 40.61
C ASP A 159 6.95 22.68 39.57
N PRO A 160 7.43 23.87 39.95
CA PRO A 160 8.09 24.81 39.04
C PRO A 160 9.45 24.32 38.51
N THR A 161 10.02 23.25 39.08
CA THR A 161 11.18 22.52 38.52
C THR A 161 10.79 21.33 37.66
N SER A 162 9.52 20.94 37.68
CA SER A 162 8.96 19.96 36.75
C SER A 162 8.72 20.60 35.39
N LEU A 163 8.64 19.75 34.38
CA LEU A 163 8.66 20.04 32.95
C LEU A 163 7.41 20.81 32.51
N THR A 164 7.27 22.07 32.93
CA THR A 164 6.09 22.94 32.82
C THR A 164 5.67 23.26 31.38
N ASN A 165 6.44 22.82 30.37
CA ASN A 165 6.15 22.94 28.95
C ASN A 165 6.07 21.58 28.21
N ALA A 166 5.90 20.46 28.92
CA ALA A 166 5.89 19.15 28.28
C ALA A 166 4.63 18.99 27.38
N PRO A 167 4.79 18.61 26.09
CA PRO A 167 3.71 18.56 25.12
C PRO A 167 2.86 17.29 25.26
N VAL A 168 2.11 17.18 26.36
CA VAL A 168 1.32 15.99 26.72
C VAL A 168 0.34 15.60 25.62
N GLY A 169 -0.39 16.58 25.06
CA GLY A 169 -1.40 16.37 24.01
C GLY A 169 -0.80 15.68 22.79
N PRO A 170 0.17 16.33 22.09
CA PRO A 170 0.83 15.75 20.92
C PRO A 170 1.44 14.35 21.15
N LEU A 171 2.07 14.13 22.32
CA LEU A 171 2.67 12.83 22.66
C LEU A 171 1.62 11.73 22.86
N SER A 172 0.48 12.07 23.48
CA SER A 172 -0.62 11.12 23.69
C SER A 172 -1.31 10.81 22.37
N GLU A 173 -1.59 11.84 21.56
CA GLU A 173 -2.16 11.72 20.22
C GLU A 173 -1.35 10.77 19.33
N LEU A 174 -0.02 10.92 19.25
CA LEU A 174 0.82 10.00 18.47
C LEU A 174 0.71 8.56 18.99
N THR A 175 0.80 8.35 20.30
CA THR A 175 0.78 6.99 20.86
C THR A 175 -0.57 6.31 20.72
N ASP A 176 -1.66 7.06 20.84
CA ASP A 176 -3.02 6.54 20.70
C ASP A 176 -3.29 6.22 19.21
N ALA A 177 -2.93 7.14 18.32
CA ALA A 177 -3.04 6.93 16.87
C ALA A 177 -2.21 5.72 16.38
N LEU A 178 -1.03 5.49 16.95
CA LEU A 178 -0.23 4.28 16.66
C LEU A 178 -0.85 3.02 17.24
N ALA A 179 -1.43 3.08 18.44
CA ALA A 179 -2.10 1.94 19.05
C ALA A 179 -3.31 1.47 18.24
N ASP A 180 -3.97 2.42 17.57
CA ASP A 180 -5.12 2.23 16.70
C ASP A 180 -4.79 1.83 15.26
N PHE A 181 -3.50 1.84 14.88
CA PHE A 181 -3.08 1.40 13.55
C PHE A 181 -3.33 -0.09 13.32
N LEU A 182 -3.99 -0.44 12.21
CA LEU A 182 -4.29 -1.83 11.84
C LEU A 182 -3.64 -2.20 10.50
N LEU A 183 -3.03 -3.39 10.44
CA LEU A 183 -2.45 -3.97 9.23
C LEU A 183 -3.04 -5.35 8.95
N TYR A 184 -3.47 -5.56 7.71
CA TYR A 184 -4.10 -6.77 7.21
C TYR A 184 -3.40 -7.22 5.92
N TYR A 185 -2.69 -8.35 5.93
CA TYR A 185 -1.83 -8.75 4.78
C TYR A 185 -1.84 -10.23 4.40
N ASP A 186 -2.53 -11.12 5.14
CA ASP A 186 -2.64 -12.54 4.79
C ASP A 186 -3.91 -13.16 5.38
N PRO A 187 -5.02 -13.22 4.62
CA PRO A 187 -6.30 -13.70 5.14
C PRO A 187 -6.32 -15.23 5.30
N ALA A 188 -6.76 -15.72 6.45
CA ALA A 188 -6.94 -17.14 6.78
C ALA A 188 -8.19 -17.76 6.11
N VAL A 189 -8.39 -17.54 4.80
CA VAL A 189 -9.59 -17.93 4.04
C VAL A 189 -9.91 -19.41 4.17
N VAL A 190 -8.90 -20.28 4.09
CA VAL A 190 -9.09 -21.74 4.17
C VAL A 190 -9.65 -22.15 5.53
N ARG A 191 -9.11 -21.56 6.61
CA ARG A 191 -9.54 -21.85 7.97
C ARG A 191 -10.96 -21.37 8.19
N LEU A 192 -11.27 -20.12 7.82
CA LEU A 192 -12.61 -19.55 7.95
C LEU A 192 -13.66 -20.36 7.17
N ARG A 193 -13.31 -20.82 5.96
CA ARG A 193 -14.18 -21.65 5.11
C ARG A 193 -14.48 -23.03 5.70
N GLN A 194 -13.48 -23.67 6.29
CA GLN A 194 -13.58 -25.06 6.76
C GLN A 194 -14.07 -25.17 8.22
N GLN A 195 -13.63 -24.24 9.07
CA GLN A 195 -13.76 -24.34 10.52
C GLN A 195 -14.67 -23.25 11.11
N GLY A 196 -15.00 -22.19 10.34
CA GLY A 196 -15.63 -21.00 10.90
C GLY A 196 -14.69 -20.22 11.81
N SER A 197 -15.26 -19.34 12.64
CA SER A 197 -14.51 -18.54 13.61
C SER A 197 -14.62 -19.13 15.02
N PRO A 198 -13.58 -19.03 15.87
CA PRO A 198 -13.72 -19.29 17.30
C PRO A 198 -14.82 -18.43 17.92
N ALA A 199 -15.70 -19.01 18.75
CA ALA A 199 -16.75 -18.27 19.42
C ALA A 199 -16.19 -17.39 20.54
N THR A 200 -16.12 -16.08 20.28
CA THR A 200 -15.64 -15.08 21.25
C THR A 200 -16.59 -13.88 21.32
N GLY A 201 -16.41 -13.06 22.36
CA GLY A 201 -17.13 -11.78 22.53
C GLY A 201 -16.38 -10.58 21.93
N ASP A 202 -15.33 -10.84 21.14
CA ASP A 202 -14.44 -9.81 20.61
C ASP A 202 -15.11 -9.00 19.51
N THR A 203 -14.72 -7.74 19.39
CA THR A 203 -15.21 -6.81 18.35
C THR A 203 -14.07 -6.23 17.52
N ALA A 204 -12.85 -6.73 17.70
CA ALA A 204 -11.68 -6.38 16.91
C ALA A 204 -11.32 -7.57 16.01
N LEU A 205 -11.12 -7.30 14.72
CA LEU A 205 -10.71 -8.32 13.77
C LEU A 205 -9.20 -8.57 13.85
N ASP A 206 -8.82 -9.84 13.99
CA ASP A 206 -7.41 -10.26 13.90
C ASP A 206 -6.81 -9.95 12.53
N PRO A 207 -5.48 -9.72 12.42
CA PRO A 207 -4.81 -9.43 11.16
C PRO A 207 -5.06 -10.46 10.04
N ASP A 208 -5.27 -11.73 10.39
CA ASP A 208 -5.57 -12.81 9.43
C ASP A 208 -7.08 -12.99 9.17
N GLY A 209 -7.94 -12.27 9.89
CA GLY A 209 -9.39 -12.31 9.74
C GLY A 209 -10.04 -13.61 10.22
N ASP A 210 -9.34 -14.47 10.95
CA ASP A 210 -9.87 -15.76 11.41
C ASP A 210 -11.14 -15.63 12.27
N ARG A 211 -11.27 -14.53 13.02
CA ARG A 211 -12.46 -14.25 13.85
C ARG A 211 -13.57 -13.49 13.13
N ALA A 212 -13.54 -13.36 11.80
CA ALA A 212 -14.49 -12.55 11.06
C ALA A 212 -15.97 -12.86 11.40
N PHE A 213 -16.40 -14.13 11.43
CA PHE A 213 -17.81 -14.44 11.70
C PHE A 213 -18.24 -14.10 13.12
N SER A 214 -17.36 -14.32 14.11
CA SER A 214 -17.64 -13.93 15.49
C SER A 214 -17.73 -12.42 15.64
N VAL A 215 -16.78 -11.68 15.06
CA VAL A 215 -16.74 -10.22 15.08
C VAL A 215 -17.96 -9.62 14.39
N LEU A 216 -18.29 -10.06 13.17
CA LEU A 216 -19.47 -9.56 12.46
C LEU A 216 -20.77 -9.85 13.23
N ARG A 217 -20.95 -11.06 13.77
CA ARG A 217 -22.12 -11.39 14.60
C ARG A 217 -22.19 -10.46 15.82
N ASN A 218 -21.07 -10.23 16.49
CA ASN A 218 -21.01 -9.37 17.66
C ASN A 218 -21.31 -7.90 17.32
N TRP A 219 -20.84 -7.40 16.16
CA TRP A 219 -21.19 -6.08 15.64
C TRP A 219 -22.69 -5.96 15.32
N ARG A 220 -23.26 -6.97 14.65
CA ARG A 220 -24.70 -7.03 14.35
C ARG A 220 -25.57 -6.93 15.61
N ASP A 221 -25.15 -7.62 16.67
CA ASP A 221 -25.92 -7.77 17.91
C ASP A 221 -25.71 -6.58 18.88
N ARG A 222 -24.67 -5.76 18.68
CA ARG A 222 -24.37 -4.59 19.51
C ARG A 222 -24.75 -3.30 18.79
N ALA A 223 -25.73 -2.57 19.33
CA ALA A 223 -26.23 -1.33 18.72
C ALA A 223 -25.14 -0.31 18.39
N LYS A 224 -24.08 -0.22 19.22
CA LYS A 224 -22.97 0.73 19.04
C LYS A 224 -22.00 0.38 17.89
N ASP A 225 -22.00 -0.87 17.44
CA ASP A 225 -21.09 -1.38 16.41
C ASP A 225 -21.88 -1.77 15.14
N ARG A 226 -23.17 -1.42 15.09
CA ARG A 226 -24.10 -1.90 14.07
C ARG A 226 -23.81 -1.30 12.69
N ASP A 227 -23.38 -0.05 12.67
CA ASP A 227 -22.86 0.68 11.51
C ASP A 227 -21.73 -0.07 10.81
N ARG A 228 -20.78 -0.64 11.58
CA ARG A 228 -19.68 -1.46 11.04
C ARG A 228 -20.20 -2.71 10.35
N TYR A 229 -21.17 -3.39 10.96
CA TYR A 229 -21.80 -4.57 10.36
C TYR A 229 -22.54 -4.22 9.07
N ASP A 230 -23.35 -3.16 9.11
CA ASP A 230 -24.14 -2.72 7.96
C ASP A 230 -23.22 -2.30 6.80
N PHE A 231 -22.13 -1.56 7.08
CA PHE A 231 -21.09 -1.25 6.09
C PHE A 231 -20.52 -2.51 5.40
N VAL A 232 -20.17 -3.54 6.17
CA VAL A 232 -19.62 -4.78 5.60
C VAL A 232 -20.66 -5.51 4.74
N LEU A 233 -21.89 -5.63 5.23
CA LEU A 233 -22.97 -6.31 4.51
C LEU A 233 -23.34 -5.57 3.21
N ASP A 234 -23.43 -4.25 3.25
CA ASP A 234 -23.74 -3.43 2.08
C ASP A 234 -22.60 -3.47 1.05
N GLY A 235 -21.35 -3.46 1.50
CA GLY A 235 -20.19 -3.64 0.62
C GLY A 235 -20.16 -5.02 -0.05
N LEU A 236 -20.54 -6.08 0.68
CA LEU A 236 -20.67 -7.43 0.12
C LEU A 236 -21.80 -7.50 -0.91
N ARG A 237 -22.96 -6.90 -0.63
CA ARG A 237 -24.10 -6.81 -1.57
C ARG A 237 -23.73 -6.01 -2.81
N ALA A 238 -22.96 -4.94 -2.66
CA ALA A 238 -22.43 -4.18 -3.78
C ALA A 238 -21.50 -5.06 -4.62
N CYS A 239 -20.58 -5.81 -4.00
CA CYS A 239 -19.64 -6.66 -4.74
C CYS A 239 -20.27 -7.89 -5.42
N PHE A 240 -21.37 -8.43 -4.86
CA PHE A 240 -21.96 -9.71 -5.29
C PHE A 240 -23.48 -9.62 -5.38
N ASP A 241 -24.02 -9.46 -6.60
CA ASP A 241 -25.47 -9.28 -6.84
C ASP A 241 -26.35 -10.43 -6.33
N TRP A 242 -25.79 -11.63 -6.18
CA TRP A 242 -26.47 -12.82 -5.66
C TRP A 242 -26.53 -12.88 -4.14
N PHE A 243 -25.71 -12.11 -3.42
CA PHE A 243 -25.61 -12.16 -1.96
C PHE A 243 -26.63 -11.21 -1.32
N GLU A 244 -27.34 -11.69 -0.30
CA GLU A 244 -28.33 -10.90 0.43
C GLU A 244 -27.95 -10.68 1.90
N ASP A 245 -27.61 -11.74 2.65
CA ASP A 245 -27.35 -11.63 4.08
C ASP A 245 -26.56 -12.84 4.63
N LEU A 246 -26.17 -12.77 5.91
CA LEU A 246 -25.53 -13.83 6.67
C LEU A 246 -26.44 -14.36 7.78
N GLU A 247 -26.63 -15.68 7.79
CA GLU A 247 -27.23 -16.40 8.91
C GLU A 247 -26.12 -17.06 9.73
N TYR A 248 -26.05 -16.78 11.04
CA TYR A 248 -25.01 -17.32 11.91
C TYR A 248 -25.44 -18.62 12.59
N GLU A 249 -24.64 -19.67 12.42
CA GLU A 249 -24.77 -20.94 13.11
C GLU A 249 -23.72 -20.98 14.24
N ALA A 250 -24.12 -20.64 15.47
CA ALA A 250 -23.21 -20.58 16.61
C ALA A 250 -23.35 -21.80 17.52
N SER A 251 -22.21 -22.39 17.89
CA SER A 251 -22.06 -23.34 18.99
C SER A 251 -21.33 -22.69 20.18
N SER A 252 -21.02 -23.47 21.22
CA SER A 252 -20.24 -22.99 22.36
C SER A 252 -18.79 -22.62 22.02
N THR A 253 -18.23 -23.16 20.93
CA THR A 253 -16.81 -23.01 20.58
C THR A 253 -16.57 -22.39 19.21
N VAL A 254 -17.55 -22.44 18.31
CA VAL A 254 -17.40 -22.01 16.92
C VAL A 254 -18.62 -21.20 16.48
N VAL A 255 -18.38 -20.14 15.72
CA VAL A 255 -19.38 -19.39 14.96
C VAL A 255 -19.14 -19.65 13.49
N ASN A 256 -20.11 -20.29 12.84
CA ASN A 256 -20.15 -20.45 11.41
C ASN A 256 -21.18 -19.49 10.80
N ALA A 257 -21.15 -19.33 9.48
CA ALA A 257 -22.15 -18.57 8.76
C ALA A 257 -22.68 -19.36 7.56
N ARG A 258 -23.91 -19.06 7.19
CA ARG A 258 -24.53 -19.40 5.92
C ARG A 258 -24.79 -18.11 5.15
N LEU A 259 -24.67 -18.18 3.83
CA LEU A 259 -24.99 -17.07 2.95
C LEU A 259 -26.42 -17.22 2.47
N ILE A 260 -27.19 -16.15 2.58
CA ILE A 260 -28.55 -16.04 2.04
C ILE A 260 -28.43 -15.48 0.62
N GLU A 261 -29.06 -16.17 -0.34
CA GLU A 261 -29.08 -15.77 -1.75
C GLU A 261 -30.27 -14.85 -2.07
N ARG A 262 -29.99 -13.76 -2.81
CA ARG A 262 -30.99 -12.82 -3.29
C ARG A 262 -31.87 -13.45 -4.38
N GLY A 263 -33.18 -13.28 -4.28
CA GLY A 263 -34.14 -13.65 -5.32
C GLY A 263 -34.50 -15.15 -5.41
N TYR A 264 -33.75 -16.06 -4.77
CA TYR A 264 -34.00 -17.51 -4.86
C TYR A 264 -34.67 -18.09 -3.61
N ARG A 265 -35.94 -17.72 -3.36
CA ARG A 265 -36.79 -18.19 -2.23
C ARG A 265 -36.11 -18.15 -0.83
N GLY A 266 -35.11 -17.29 -0.62
CA GLY A 266 -34.36 -17.23 0.64
C GLY A 266 -33.58 -18.50 0.97
N ARG A 267 -33.08 -19.23 -0.04
CA ARG A 267 -32.18 -20.37 0.20
C ARG A 267 -30.89 -19.85 0.85
N SER A 268 -30.48 -20.51 1.93
CA SER A 268 -29.16 -20.31 2.53
C SER A 268 -28.26 -21.52 2.30
N PHE A 269 -26.99 -21.27 1.97
CA PHE A 269 -25.98 -22.30 1.81
C PHE A 269 -24.75 -22.01 2.67
N GLY A 270 -24.06 -23.06 3.12
CA GLY A 270 -22.90 -22.89 3.99
C GLY A 270 -21.74 -22.17 3.30
N VAL A 271 -20.99 -21.36 4.05
CA VAL A 271 -19.81 -20.60 3.58
C VAL A 271 -18.75 -21.44 2.86
N ARG A 272 -18.72 -22.75 3.08
CA ARG A 272 -17.84 -23.68 2.34
C ARG A 272 -17.99 -23.60 0.82
N TYR A 273 -19.18 -23.23 0.33
CA TYR A 273 -19.47 -23.08 -1.10
C TYR A 273 -19.26 -21.66 -1.63
N ALA A 274 -18.93 -20.69 -0.76
CA ALA A 274 -18.69 -19.33 -1.19
C ALA A 274 -17.44 -19.22 -2.08
N PRO A 275 -17.44 -18.35 -3.09
CA PRO A 275 -16.26 -18.11 -3.92
C PRO A 275 -15.15 -17.42 -3.11
N ASN A 276 -13.88 -17.65 -3.47
CA ASN A 276 -12.75 -17.01 -2.78
C ASN A 276 -12.85 -15.48 -2.76
N GLY A 277 -13.31 -14.87 -3.86
CA GLY A 277 -13.55 -13.43 -3.91
C GLY A 277 -14.52 -12.93 -2.84
N TRP A 278 -15.53 -13.71 -2.46
CA TRP A 278 -16.45 -13.30 -1.39
C TRP A 278 -15.73 -13.19 -0.04
N PHE A 279 -14.88 -14.16 0.29
CA PHE A 279 -14.05 -14.10 1.49
C PHE A 279 -13.05 -12.94 1.45
N ARG A 280 -12.48 -12.63 0.28
CA ARG A 280 -11.58 -11.48 0.15
C ARG A 280 -12.30 -10.17 0.40
N ALA A 281 -13.47 -9.98 -0.20
CA ALA A 281 -14.28 -8.79 0.04
C ALA A 281 -14.68 -8.67 1.52
N LEU A 282 -15.15 -9.77 2.13
CA LEU A 282 -15.48 -9.81 3.55
C LEU A 282 -14.29 -9.37 4.41
N TYR A 283 -13.10 -9.92 4.13
CA TYR A 283 -11.88 -9.58 4.85
C TYR A 283 -11.51 -8.11 4.71
N ASN A 284 -11.47 -7.57 3.48
CA ASN A 284 -11.11 -6.18 3.22
C ASN A 284 -12.11 -5.21 3.88
N LEU A 285 -13.42 -5.49 3.76
CA LEU A 285 -14.46 -4.65 4.35
C LEU A 285 -14.40 -4.71 5.87
N ALA A 286 -14.27 -5.90 6.46
CA ALA A 286 -14.16 -6.04 7.91
C ALA A 286 -12.86 -5.42 8.46
N ALA A 287 -11.76 -5.46 7.70
CA ALA A 287 -10.52 -4.78 8.03
C ALA A 287 -10.70 -3.27 8.14
N VAL A 288 -11.33 -2.65 7.12
CA VAL A 288 -11.62 -1.21 7.12
C VAL A 288 -12.60 -0.85 8.24
N ALA A 289 -13.68 -1.63 8.42
CA ALA A 289 -14.68 -1.43 9.47
C ALA A 289 -14.12 -1.61 10.89
N SER A 290 -12.96 -2.26 11.04
CA SER A 290 -12.31 -2.45 12.34
C SER A 290 -11.61 -1.17 12.82
N ALA A 291 -11.22 -0.28 11.91
CA ALA A 291 -10.55 0.97 12.26
C ALA A 291 -11.46 1.87 13.12
N PRO A 292 -10.93 2.55 14.15
CA PRO A 292 -11.66 3.63 14.83
C PRO A 292 -11.75 4.87 13.93
N GLU A 293 -12.69 5.76 14.24
CA GLU A 293 -12.82 7.06 13.56
C GLU A 293 -11.50 7.83 13.56
N GLY A 294 -11.13 8.42 12.42
CA GLY A 294 -9.83 9.08 12.24
C GLY A 294 -8.61 8.15 12.19
N GLY A 295 -8.81 6.82 12.30
CA GLY A 295 -7.74 5.83 12.37
C GLY A 295 -7.01 5.58 11.05
N LEU A 296 -5.85 4.92 11.14
CA LEU A 296 -5.05 4.49 10.00
C LEU A 296 -5.15 2.96 9.84
N VAL A 297 -5.58 2.50 8.67
CA VAL A 297 -5.68 1.06 8.36
C VAL A 297 -4.97 0.75 7.04
N ALA A 298 -4.22 -0.34 7.01
CA ALA A 298 -3.50 -0.81 5.84
C ALA A 298 -3.97 -2.22 5.44
N VAL A 299 -4.20 -2.42 4.15
CA VAL A 299 -4.53 -3.73 3.56
C VAL A 299 -3.58 -4.00 2.40
N ASP A 300 -2.90 -5.14 2.43
CA ASP A 300 -2.01 -5.56 1.34
C ASP A 300 -2.77 -6.46 0.34
N GLU A 301 -2.50 -6.24 -0.94
CA GLU A 301 -3.06 -6.93 -2.12
C GLU A 301 -4.59 -7.08 -2.12
N PRO A 302 -5.39 -6.05 -1.81
CA PRO A 302 -6.84 -6.17 -1.61
C PRO A 302 -7.56 -6.86 -2.77
N GLU A 303 -7.03 -6.80 -4.00
CA GLU A 303 -7.51 -7.46 -5.22
C GLU A 303 -7.45 -9.00 -5.23
N ASN A 304 -6.68 -9.63 -4.34
CA ASN A 304 -6.40 -11.07 -4.45
C ASN A 304 -7.66 -11.92 -4.49
N SER A 305 -7.83 -12.72 -5.54
CA SER A 305 -9.03 -13.54 -5.81
C SER A 305 -10.33 -12.77 -6.05
N LEU A 306 -10.31 -11.44 -6.16
CA LEU A 306 -11.47 -10.62 -6.52
C LEU A 306 -11.58 -10.45 -8.04
N HIS A 307 -12.82 -10.54 -8.54
CA HIS A 307 -13.10 -10.14 -9.91
C HIS A 307 -12.92 -8.61 -10.07
N PRO A 308 -12.39 -8.11 -11.20
CA PRO A 308 -12.18 -6.67 -11.44
C PRO A 308 -13.41 -5.79 -11.14
N ALA A 309 -14.60 -6.22 -11.57
CA ALA A 309 -15.83 -5.47 -11.29
C ALA A 309 -16.16 -5.39 -9.79
N ALA A 310 -15.91 -6.46 -9.03
CA ALA A 310 -16.12 -6.47 -7.58
C ALA A 310 -15.10 -5.59 -6.87
N LEU A 311 -13.84 -5.59 -7.33
CA LEU A 311 -12.81 -4.69 -6.80
C LEU A 311 -13.21 -3.22 -6.96
N ARG A 312 -13.71 -2.79 -8.12
CA ARG A 312 -14.16 -1.40 -8.31
C ARG A 312 -15.26 -1.01 -7.32
N ARG A 313 -16.28 -1.86 -7.19
CA ARG A 313 -17.38 -1.63 -6.24
C ARG A 313 -16.89 -1.61 -4.78
N LEU A 314 -15.91 -2.44 -4.43
CA LEU A 314 -15.27 -2.41 -3.12
C LEU A 314 -14.52 -1.10 -2.88
N LEU A 315 -13.78 -0.60 -3.87
CA LEU A 315 -13.04 0.66 -3.75
C LEU A 315 -13.98 1.87 -3.62
N ASP A 316 -15.07 1.90 -4.39
CA ASP A 316 -16.12 2.93 -4.26
C ASP A 316 -16.71 2.91 -2.83
N HIS A 317 -17.10 1.73 -2.34
CA HIS A 317 -17.71 1.59 -1.02
C HIS A 317 -16.76 1.95 0.12
N VAL A 318 -15.49 1.52 0.04
CA VAL A 318 -14.45 1.85 1.03
C VAL A 318 -14.11 3.34 0.99
N LYS A 319 -14.09 3.96 -0.19
CA LYS A 319 -13.84 5.39 -0.35
C LYS A 319 -14.85 6.22 0.45
N ASP A 320 -16.13 5.96 0.24
CA ASP A 320 -17.19 6.78 0.84
C ASP A 320 -17.17 6.63 2.37
N TYR A 321 -16.99 5.41 2.88
CA TYR A 321 -16.87 5.14 4.31
C TYR A 321 -15.62 5.75 4.95
N ALA A 322 -14.48 5.72 4.24
CA ALA A 322 -13.26 6.33 4.72
C ALA A 322 -13.38 7.87 4.81
N GLU A 323 -14.09 8.49 3.87
CA GLU A 323 -14.39 9.93 3.90
C GLU A 323 -15.33 10.29 5.05
N GLU A 324 -16.39 9.51 5.25
CA GLU A 324 -17.37 9.72 6.32
C GLU A 324 -16.73 9.68 7.72
N LEU A 325 -15.89 8.67 7.98
CA LEU A 325 -15.23 8.47 9.28
C LEU A 325 -13.85 9.14 9.40
N GLY A 326 -13.43 9.90 8.39
CA GLY A 326 -12.11 10.55 8.36
C GLY A 326 -10.93 9.58 8.45
N LEU A 327 -11.11 8.33 8.02
CA LEU A 327 -10.08 7.29 8.07
C LEU A 327 -8.95 7.59 7.08
N THR A 328 -7.76 7.10 7.36
CA THR A 328 -6.70 6.95 6.35
C THR A 328 -6.58 5.48 5.99
N VAL A 329 -6.98 5.11 4.78
CA VAL A 329 -6.92 3.72 4.29
C VAL A 329 -5.77 3.59 3.30
N LEU A 330 -4.86 2.64 3.54
CA LEU A 330 -3.70 2.36 2.69
C LEU A 330 -3.88 1.00 2.02
N PHE A 331 -4.16 0.99 0.73
CA PHE A 331 -4.24 -0.24 -0.06
C PHE A 331 -2.97 -0.38 -0.90
N ALA A 332 -2.13 -1.35 -0.57
CA ALA A 332 -0.99 -1.72 -1.42
C ALA A 332 -1.48 -2.67 -2.50
N SER A 333 -1.40 -2.24 -3.77
CA SER A 333 -1.98 -2.97 -4.89
C SER A 333 -1.04 -3.01 -6.08
N GLN A 334 -1.21 -4.04 -6.91
CA GLN A 334 -0.61 -4.14 -8.24
C GLN A 334 -1.68 -4.24 -9.32
N SER A 335 -2.96 -4.10 -8.94
CA SER A 335 -4.09 -4.25 -9.82
C SER A 335 -4.20 -3.08 -10.80
N GLU A 336 -4.07 -3.38 -12.09
CA GLU A 336 -4.42 -2.45 -13.17
C GLU A 336 -5.86 -1.91 -13.01
N THR A 337 -6.76 -2.74 -12.49
CA THR A 337 -8.16 -2.35 -12.26
C THR A 337 -8.29 -1.33 -11.12
N ALA A 338 -7.51 -1.48 -10.04
CA ALA A 338 -7.48 -0.49 -8.96
C ALA A 338 -6.86 0.83 -9.45
N LEU A 339 -5.87 0.76 -10.34
CA LEU A 339 -5.27 1.94 -10.93
C LEU A 339 -6.26 2.71 -11.83
N ASP A 340 -7.07 2.00 -12.61
CA ASP A 340 -8.11 2.59 -13.46
C ASP A 340 -9.38 3.03 -12.70
N TRP A 341 -9.42 2.89 -11.37
CA TRP A 341 -10.61 3.19 -10.56
C TRP A 341 -10.82 4.69 -10.34
N VAL A 342 -9.78 5.46 -10.02
CA VAL A 342 -9.90 6.92 -9.88
C VAL A 342 -9.56 7.63 -11.17
N ASP A 343 -10.14 8.82 -11.33
CA ASP A 343 -9.61 9.77 -12.30
C ASP A 343 -8.14 10.09 -11.93
N PRO A 344 -7.21 9.94 -12.89
CA PRO A 344 -5.78 10.13 -12.68
C PRO A 344 -5.36 11.47 -12.07
N GLN A 345 -6.24 12.49 -12.15
CA GLN A 345 -6.03 13.81 -11.57
C GLN A 345 -6.22 13.84 -10.05
N HIS A 346 -6.62 12.73 -9.42
CA HIS A 346 -6.78 12.64 -7.97
C HIS A 346 -5.48 12.24 -7.27
N ASP A 347 -5.14 12.92 -6.18
CA ASP A 347 -3.94 12.69 -5.34
C ASP A 347 -4.04 11.43 -4.45
N ARG A 348 -4.82 10.43 -4.88
CA ARG A 348 -5.07 9.19 -4.13
C ARG A 348 -4.24 8.01 -4.62
N ILE A 349 -3.67 8.10 -5.84
CA ILE A 349 -2.73 7.10 -6.36
C ILE A 349 -1.30 7.54 -6.04
N TRP A 350 -0.55 6.64 -5.40
CA TRP A 350 0.83 6.82 -5.02
C TRP A 350 1.71 5.78 -5.71
N LEU A 351 2.66 6.22 -6.54
CA LEU A 351 3.61 5.35 -7.21
C LEU A 351 4.87 5.18 -6.37
N MET A 352 5.20 3.92 -6.06
CA MET A 352 6.39 3.52 -5.33
C MET A 352 7.36 2.76 -6.24
N GLU A 353 8.63 3.17 -6.22
CA GLU A 353 9.69 2.59 -7.03
C GLU A 353 10.98 2.47 -6.20
N GLY A 354 11.68 1.33 -6.33
CA GLY A 354 13.03 1.13 -5.81
C GLY A 354 13.20 1.40 -4.31
N GLY A 355 12.16 1.18 -3.50
CA GLY A 355 12.22 1.42 -2.06
C GLY A 355 12.25 2.89 -1.65
N ARG A 356 11.85 3.81 -2.54
CA ARG A 356 11.84 5.25 -2.28
C ARG A 356 10.45 5.75 -1.89
N THR A 357 10.39 6.98 -1.38
CA THR A 357 9.16 7.69 -1.06
C THR A 357 8.13 7.59 -2.20
N PRO A 358 6.92 7.07 -1.94
CA PRO A 358 5.83 7.08 -2.91
C PRO A 358 5.49 8.50 -3.36
N ARG A 359 5.33 8.69 -4.66
CA ARG A 359 4.99 9.98 -5.29
C ARG A 359 3.54 9.96 -5.75
N PRO A 360 2.76 11.03 -5.56
CA PRO A 360 1.42 11.07 -6.12
C PRO A 360 1.51 10.98 -7.65
N LEU A 361 0.57 10.27 -8.28
CA LEU A 361 0.56 10.06 -9.73
C LEU A 361 0.63 11.38 -10.52
N SER A 362 -0.07 12.40 -10.02
CA SER A 362 -0.11 13.77 -10.54
C SER A 362 1.26 14.48 -10.57
N ALA A 363 2.20 14.07 -9.71
CA ALA A 363 3.57 14.60 -9.71
C ALA A 363 4.51 13.86 -10.67
N VAL A 364 4.10 12.70 -11.19
CA VAL A 364 4.91 11.87 -12.09
C VAL A 364 4.53 12.10 -13.54
N HIS A 365 3.25 12.35 -13.83
CA HIS A 365 2.77 12.61 -15.19
C HIS A 365 1.77 13.78 -15.20
N ASP A 366 1.77 14.57 -16.27
CA ASP A 366 0.85 15.69 -16.37
C ASP A 366 -0.59 15.25 -16.66
N ALA A 367 -1.54 16.10 -16.27
CA ALA A 367 -2.98 15.82 -16.39
C ALA A 367 -3.46 15.56 -17.83
N ARG A 368 -2.80 16.14 -18.85
CA ARG A 368 -3.18 15.91 -20.26
C ARG A 368 -2.71 14.53 -20.72
N TRP A 369 -1.51 14.13 -20.32
CA TRP A 369 -0.96 12.81 -20.62
C TRP A 369 -1.79 11.70 -19.94
N LEU A 370 -2.10 11.87 -18.66
CA LEU A 370 -2.88 10.91 -17.89
C LEU A 370 -4.29 10.69 -18.45
N ASN A 371 -4.90 11.72 -19.05
CA ASN A 371 -6.23 11.64 -19.65
C ASN A 371 -6.24 10.96 -21.04
N HIS A 372 -5.08 10.79 -21.68
CA HIS A 372 -4.99 10.20 -23.02
C HIS A 372 -4.95 8.67 -23.01
N PHE A 373 -4.60 8.07 -21.88
CA PHE A 373 -4.37 6.63 -21.76
C PHE A 373 -5.17 6.01 -20.61
N ARG A 374 -5.39 4.70 -20.69
CA ARG A 374 -5.81 3.91 -19.51
C ARG A 374 -4.58 3.65 -18.66
N LEU A 375 -4.64 3.99 -17.38
CA LEU A 375 -3.48 3.87 -16.50
C LEU A 375 -3.03 2.42 -16.35
N GLY A 376 -3.98 1.49 -16.29
CA GLY A 376 -3.70 0.05 -16.26
C GLY A 376 -2.87 -0.42 -17.46
N GLU A 377 -3.12 0.12 -18.66
CA GLU A 377 -2.36 -0.20 -19.87
C GLU A 377 -0.92 0.33 -19.78
N LEU A 378 -0.76 1.58 -19.37
CA LEU A 378 0.56 2.19 -19.16
C LEU A 378 1.36 1.45 -18.06
N TYR A 379 0.68 0.97 -17.02
CA TYR A 379 1.28 0.19 -15.94
C TYR A 379 1.78 -1.15 -16.45
N ARG A 380 0.96 -1.83 -17.27
CA ARG A 380 1.32 -3.09 -17.93
C ARG A 380 2.51 -2.95 -18.87
N MET A 381 2.64 -1.79 -19.52
CA MET A 381 3.77 -1.46 -20.39
C MET A 381 5.00 -0.97 -19.62
N GLU A 382 4.97 -0.94 -18.28
CA GLU A 382 6.01 -0.40 -17.40
C GLU A 382 6.35 1.08 -17.67
N GLN A 383 5.42 1.82 -18.28
CA GLN A 383 5.60 3.24 -18.64
C GLN A 383 5.16 4.21 -17.55
N LEU A 384 4.41 3.73 -16.56
CA LEU A 384 4.03 4.55 -15.40
C LEU A 384 5.20 4.80 -14.45
N GLN A 385 6.17 3.88 -14.41
CA GLN A 385 7.28 3.89 -13.44
C GLN A 385 8.50 4.59 -14.08
N GLY A 386 8.72 5.87 -13.77
CA GLY A 386 9.81 6.67 -14.34
C GLY A 386 9.71 8.17 -14.00
N PRO A 387 10.76 8.98 -14.22
CA PRO A 387 10.66 10.43 -14.08
C PRO A 387 9.76 11.03 -15.19
N ALA A 388 9.07 12.13 -14.85
CA ALA A 388 8.39 13.03 -15.79
C ALA A 388 9.42 13.68 -16.72
N GLY A 389 9.94 12.90 -17.65
CA GLY A 389 10.95 13.27 -18.60
C GLY A 389 10.86 12.24 -19.70
N GLY A 390 10.84 12.70 -20.94
CA GLY A 390 10.76 11.85 -22.12
C GLY A 390 11.65 10.59 -22.02
N PRO A 391 11.30 9.56 -22.79
CA PRO A 391 11.66 8.16 -22.54
C PRO A 391 13.13 8.00 -22.12
N SER A 392 13.36 7.68 -20.85
CA SER A 392 14.70 7.49 -20.29
C SER A 392 14.84 6.10 -19.67
N ALA A 393 15.37 5.19 -20.50
CA ALA A 393 16.46 4.26 -20.16
C ALA A 393 16.46 3.61 -18.76
N ARG A 394 15.94 2.38 -18.67
CA ARG A 394 16.71 1.11 -18.58
C ARG A 394 15.76 -0.03 -18.21
N GLY A 395 15.55 -0.98 -19.11
CA GLY A 395 14.76 -2.19 -18.81
C GLY A 395 14.32 -3.05 -20.00
N GLY A 396 14.52 -2.60 -21.24
CA GLY A 396 14.31 -3.42 -22.42
C GLY A 396 14.75 -2.64 -23.65
N THR A 397 15.96 -2.91 -24.14
CA THR A 397 16.38 -2.40 -25.45
C THR A 397 15.43 -2.93 -26.53
N ARG A 398 14.45 -2.14 -26.96
CA ARG A 398 14.45 -1.82 -28.38
C ARG A 398 15.44 -0.69 -28.52
N ARG A 399 16.71 -1.04 -28.79
CA ARG A 399 17.65 -0.04 -29.31
C ARG A 399 16.87 0.68 -30.43
N PRO A 400 16.69 2.02 -30.42
CA PRO A 400 16.45 2.68 -31.68
C PRO A 400 17.61 2.21 -32.54
N TYR A 401 17.33 1.48 -33.62
CA TYR A 401 18.34 0.74 -34.39
C TYR A 401 19.55 1.66 -34.52
N LEU A 402 20.64 1.28 -33.84
CA LEU A 402 21.80 2.14 -33.72
C LEU A 402 22.33 2.28 -35.14
N GLU A 403 22.29 3.53 -35.59
CA GLU A 403 22.54 4.02 -36.93
C GLU A 403 21.37 3.78 -37.90
N LYS A 404 20.68 4.88 -38.25
CA LYS A 404 19.89 4.96 -39.48
C LYS A 404 20.65 4.37 -40.68
N GLU A 405 21.99 4.42 -40.70
CA GLU A 405 22.84 3.77 -41.71
C GLU A 405 22.81 2.22 -41.73
N HIS A 406 22.60 1.54 -40.61
CA HIS A 406 22.47 0.07 -40.59
C HIS A 406 21.07 -0.37 -41.04
N GLY A 407 20.02 0.37 -40.64
CA GLY A 407 18.65 0.19 -41.13
C GLY A 407 18.55 0.45 -42.63
N ASP A 408 19.15 1.56 -43.10
CA ASP A 408 19.28 1.87 -44.53
C ASP A 408 20.06 0.78 -45.29
N ARG A 409 21.16 0.27 -44.74
CA ARG A 409 21.92 -0.84 -45.36
C ARG A 409 21.12 -2.13 -45.45
N ALA A 410 20.37 -2.49 -44.41
CA ALA A 410 19.51 -3.67 -44.41
C ALA A 410 18.37 -3.54 -45.43
N MET A 411 17.73 -2.36 -45.51
CA MET A 411 16.70 -2.08 -46.52
C MET A 411 17.24 -2.04 -47.95
N ARG A 412 18.49 -1.59 -48.15
CA ARG A 412 19.18 -1.64 -49.46
C ARG A 412 19.67 -3.05 -49.84
N ALA A 413 19.89 -3.93 -48.86
CA ALA A 413 20.25 -5.33 -49.08
C ALA A 413 19.05 -6.20 -49.49
N LEU A 414 17.82 -5.75 -49.21
CA LEU A 414 16.60 -6.39 -49.72
C LEU A 414 16.43 -6.09 -51.22
N SER A 415 16.34 -7.14 -52.03
CA SER A 415 15.99 -7.02 -53.45
C SER A 415 14.49 -6.74 -53.59
N VAL A 416 14.09 -5.49 -53.36
CA VAL A 416 12.68 -5.05 -53.41
C VAL A 416 12.00 -5.41 -54.75
N PRO A 417 12.64 -5.28 -55.92
CA PRO A 417 12.02 -5.70 -57.20
C PRO A 417 11.75 -7.20 -57.30
N GLU A 418 12.53 -8.04 -56.61
CA GLU A 418 12.29 -9.48 -56.55
C GLU A 418 11.24 -9.84 -55.50
N ALA A 419 11.25 -9.16 -54.35
CA ALA A 419 10.30 -9.35 -53.26
C ALA A 419 8.88 -8.84 -53.58
N THR A 420 8.73 -7.95 -54.56
CA THR A 420 7.45 -7.33 -54.95
C THR A 420 7.03 -7.64 -56.39
N ARG A 421 7.53 -8.74 -56.98
CA ARG A 421 7.10 -9.19 -58.30
C ARG A 421 5.57 -9.32 -58.39
N PRO A 422 4.94 -8.98 -59.52
CA PRO A 422 3.49 -9.09 -59.68
C PRO A 422 3.01 -10.51 -59.39
N GLY A 423 2.15 -10.65 -58.39
CA GLY A 423 1.64 -11.92 -57.92
C GLY A 423 0.58 -11.70 -56.84
N PRO A 424 -0.19 -12.74 -56.48
CA PRO A 424 -1.35 -12.62 -55.60
C PRO A 424 -1.02 -12.07 -54.19
N HIS A 425 0.25 -12.10 -53.79
CA HIS A 425 0.73 -11.64 -52.48
C HIS A 425 1.63 -10.40 -52.55
N ALA A 426 1.82 -9.81 -53.73
CA ALA A 426 2.72 -8.66 -53.92
C ALA A 426 2.32 -7.45 -53.07
N GLY A 427 1.01 -7.20 -52.90
CA GLY A 427 0.50 -6.13 -52.03
C GLY A 427 0.80 -6.36 -50.55
N TYR A 428 0.72 -7.60 -50.07
CA TYR A 428 1.01 -7.95 -48.67
C TYR A 428 2.50 -7.84 -48.36
N LEU A 429 3.36 -8.35 -49.24
CA LEU A 429 4.81 -8.20 -49.10
C LEU A 429 5.23 -6.73 -49.12
N ARG A 430 4.56 -5.90 -49.93
CA ARG A 430 4.79 -4.45 -49.95
C ARG A 430 4.39 -3.78 -48.64
N ALA A 431 3.23 -4.14 -48.08
CA ALA A 431 2.78 -3.64 -46.79
C ALA A 431 3.72 -4.04 -45.65
N LEU A 432 4.21 -5.30 -45.65
CA LEU A 432 5.17 -5.78 -44.65
C LEU A 432 6.50 -5.00 -44.73
N VAL A 433 6.99 -4.71 -45.94
CA VAL A 433 8.20 -3.91 -46.15
C VAL A 433 8.01 -2.47 -45.67
N ASP A 434 6.82 -1.89 -45.90
CA ASP A 434 6.46 -0.57 -45.40
C ASP A 434 6.39 -0.55 -43.86
N ASP A 435 5.78 -1.56 -43.22
CA ASP A 435 5.71 -1.69 -41.75
C ASP A 435 7.11 -1.83 -41.12
N VAL A 436 8.00 -2.62 -41.74
CA VAL A 436 9.38 -2.76 -41.29
C VAL A 436 10.14 -1.45 -41.45
N ALA A 437 9.93 -0.70 -42.54
CA ALA A 437 10.56 0.61 -42.74
C ALA A 437 10.10 1.64 -41.69
N ASP A 438 8.81 1.68 -41.38
CA ASP A 438 8.23 2.55 -40.35
C ASP A 438 8.74 2.19 -38.94
N MET A 439 8.78 0.88 -38.62
CA MET A 439 9.35 0.37 -37.37
C MET A 439 10.84 0.73 -37.21
N LEU A 440 11.59 0.83 -38.31
CA LEU A 440 12.99 1.22 -38.33
C LEU A 440 13.22 2.74 -38.46
N GLY A 441 12.16 3.53 -38.72
CA GLY A 441 12.25 4.99 -38.87
C GLY A 441 13.05 5.45 -40.09
N VAL A 442 13.03 4.68 -41.18
CA VAL A 442 13.73 4.95 -42.46
C VAL A 442 12.75 5.02 -43.63
N PRO A 443 13.06 5.74 -44.73
CA PRO A 443 12.17 5.83 -45.89
C PRO A 443 11.91 4.45 -46.51
N SER A 444 10.66 4.13 -46.80
CA SER A 444 10.35 2.88 -47.51
C SER A 444 10.93 2.91 -48.93
N PRO A 445 11.69 1.88 -49.34
CA PRO A 445 12.16 1.73 -50.72
C PRO A 445 11.02 1.33 -51.67
N ALA A 446 9.90 0.81 -51.15
CA ALA A 446 8.74 0.44 -51.96
C ALA A 446 7.86 1.64 -52.33
N SER A 447 7.94 2.73 -51.55
CA SER A 447 7.20 3.98 -51.72
C SER A 447 8.08 5.18 -51.29
N PRO A 448 9.04 5.64 -52.13
CA PRO A 448 10.00 6.66 -51.75
C PRO A 448 9.29 7.98 -51.39
N GLY A 449 9.42 8.42 -50.13
CA GLY A 449 8.99 9.75 -49.66
C GLY A 449 7.74 9.80 -48.78
N VAL A 450 7.13 8.67 -48.39
CA VAL A 450 5.94 8.68 -47.51
C VAL A 450 6.30 8.15 -46.11
N LEU A 451 6.40 9.03 -45.13
CA LEU A 451 6.43 8.72 -43.69
C LEU A 451 5.09 9.17 -43.07
N ALA A 452 4.00 8.53 -43.46
CA ALA A 452 2.72 8.72 -42.79
C ALA A 452 2.33 7.39 -42.11
N PRO A 453 1.96 7.41 -40.81
CA PRO A 453 1.56 6.19 -40.11
C PRO A 453 0.38 5.54 -40.84
N LEU A 454 0.48 4.24 -41.10
CA LEU A 454 -0.49 3.46 -41.87
C LEU A 454 -1.90 3.43 -41.24
N THR A 455 -2.04 3.85 -39.98
CA THR A 455 -3.34 4.05 -39.31
C THR A 455 -4.23 5.10 -39.97
N ALA A 456 -3.70 5.92 -40.89
CA ALA A 456 -4.45 6.93 -41.62
C ALA A 456 -4.88 6.50 -43.05
N ARG A 457 -4.60 5.28 -43.50
CA ARG A 457 -5.02 4.82 -44.85
C ARG A 457 -6.45 4.24 -44.84
N PRO A 458 -7.32 4.56 -45.83
CA PRO A 458 -8.76 4.27 -45.75
C PRO A 458 -9.13 2.80 -45.96
N GLU A 459 -8.19 1.95 -46.40
CA GLU A 459 -8.49 0.57 -46.79
C GLU A 459 -8.12 -0.40 -45.67
N ARG A 460 -9.18 -0.89 -45.00
CA ARG A 460 -9.20 -1.93 -43.98
C ARG A 460 -8.39 -3.16 -44.40
N LEU A 461 -7.25 -3.41 -43.76
CA LEU A 461 -6.53 -4.68 -43.94
C LEU A 461 -6.06 -5.36 -42.66
N LEU A 462 -6.28 -4.78 -41.48
CA LEU A 462 -5.86 -5.40 -40.22
C LEU A 462 -6.99 -5.32 -39.16
N ARG A 463 -8.04 -6.11 -39.37
CA ARG A 463 -8.82 -6.69 -38.27
C ARG A 463 -8.57 -8.19 -38.32
N ASN A 464 -8.07 -8.75 -37.22
CA ASN A 464 -7.62 -10.13 -37.01
C ASN A 464 -6.12 -10.31 -37.23
N LEU A 465 -5.34 -9.84 -36.26
CA LEU A 465 -4.29 -10.62 -35.61
C LEU A 465 -4.27 -10.25 -34.13
#